data_AF-A0A945HWZ0-F1
#
_entry.id   AF-A0A945HWZ0-F1
#
_cell.length_a   1.000
_cell.length_b   1.000
_cell.length_c   1.000
_cell.angle_alpha   90.00
_cell.angle_beta   90.00
_cell.angle_gamma   90.00
#
_symmetry.space_group_name_H-M   'P 1'
#
loop_
_entity.id
_entity.type
_entity.pdbx_description
1 polymer ?
#
loop_
_entity_poly.entity_id
_entity_poly.type
_entity_poly.pdbx_seq_one_letter_code
_entity_poly.pdbx_strand_id
1 'polypeptide(L)'
;MSEDLSNLRNIGIIAHIDAGKTTVTERILFYTGRTHKIGETHDGESQMDWMEQERERGITITSAATTCFWKTPAKDFRINIIDTPGHVDFTVEVERSLRVLDGGIAVFDGAMGVEPQSETVWRQADKYSVPRIAFVNKMDKMGGDFFMSLKSIHERLTPDAVAIQIPIGAEKEMEGVIDLIERKAYKFEGEMGVEVVEMDIPEDMKDQVEEYRAILVEKVSEHDDSLMEKFLEESEITVDELKAGIRKATIATEIYPVMCGTALQNIGVQLLLNAACWYLPSPMDLPAVQGHDVKDEEKVLERKLTEEEPFSALAFKIATDPFVGSLCFFRVYSGKLDAGSYVMNASTGKKERVGRLLQMHANSREEIKEVKAGDIAAIVGLKG
;
A
#
# COMPACT_ATOMS: atom_id res chain seq x y z
N MET A 1 -17.99 11.62 -15.27
CA MET A 1 -18.27 11.37 -13.85
C MET A 1 -17.10 11.97 -13.10
N SER A 2 -17.32 12.91 -12.17
CA SER A 2 -16.24 13.33 -11.26
C SER A 2 -15.77 12.07 -10.53
N GLU A 3 -14.48 11.74 -10.66
CA GLU A 3 -13.91 10.59 -9.99
C GLU A 3 -14.05 10.77 -8.47
N ASP A 4 -14.65 9.81 -7.79
CA ASP A 4 -14.80 9.86 -6.34
C ASP A 4 -13.45 9.55 -5.67
N LEU A 5 -12.71 10.61 -5.34
CA LEU A 5 -11.39 10.52 -4.70
C LEU A 5 -11.45 9.79 -3.35
N SER A 6 -12.62 9.66 -2.71
CA SER A 6 -12.75 8.90 -1.46
C SER A 6 -12.50 7.39 -1.64
N ASN A 7 -12.64 6.89 -2.87
CA ASN A 7 -12.36 5.49 -3.24
C ASN A 7 -11.01 5.31 -3.96
N LEU A 8 -10.19 6.36 -4.02
CA LEU A 8 -8.81 6.29 -4.51
C LEU A 8 -7.88 5.85 -3.38
N ARG A 9 -6.94 4.95 -3.68
CA ARG A 9 -5.87 4.52 -2.77
C ARG A 9 -4.52 4.66 -3.48
N ASN A 10 -3.66 5.58 -3.03
CA ASN A 10 -2.27 5.64 -3.48
C ASN A 10 -1.41 4.88 -2.46
N ILE A 11 -1.09 3.63 -2.77
CA ILE A 11 -0.40 2.73 -1.84
C ILE A 11 0.98 2.35 -2.35
N GLY A 12 1.92 2.15 -1.42
CA GLY A 12 3.20 1.54 -1.73
C GLY A 12 3.36 0.19 -1.05
N ILE A 13 4.03 -0.73 -1.72
CA ILE A 13 4.46 -1.98 -1.09
C ILE A 13 5.87 -1.76 -0.57
N ILE A 14 6.04 -1.95 0.73
CA ILE A 14 7.20 -1.52 1.51
C ILE A 14 7.77 -2.76 2.18
N ALA A 15 9.01 -3.12 1.90
CA ALA A 15 9.61 -4.30 2.51
C ALA A 15 11.13 -4.28 2.44
N HIS A 16 11.79 -5.12 3.25
CA HIS A 16 13.19 -5.44 3.03
C HIS A 16 13.35 -6.46 1.87
N ILE A 17 14.60 -6.70 1.47
CA ILE A 17 14.96 -7.63 0.38
C ILE A 17 14.47 -9.03 0.73
N ASP A 18 13.86 -9.73 -0.23
CA ASP A 18 13.35 -11.10 -0.05
C ASP A 18 12.18 -11.26 0.96
N ALA A 19 11.53 -10.19 1.42
CA ALA A 19 10.24 -10.31 2.12
C ALA A 19 9.09 -10.79 1.20
N GLY A 20 9.32 -10.83 -0.11
CA GLY A 20 8.31 -11.18 -1.12
C GLY A 20 7.44 -10.01 -1.60
N LYS A 21 7.94 -8.78 -1.46
CA LYS A 21 7.28 -7.54 -1.94
C LYS A 21 6.83 -7.63 -3.40
N THR A 22 7.74 -7.98 -4.32
CA THR A 22 7.41 -8.11 -5.74
C THR A 22 6.39 -9.22 -6.00
N THR A 23 6.50 -10.36 -5.30
CA THR A 23 5.52 -11.45 -5.39
C THR A 23 4.13 -10.99 -4.96
N VAL A 24 4.03 -10.25 -3.85
CA VAL A 24 2.77 -9.63 -3.39
C VAL A 24 2.22 -8.69 -4.46
N THR A 25 3.05 -7.80 -5.01
CA THR A 25 2.66 -6.87 -6.07
C THR A 25 2.13 -7.60 -7.31
N GLU A 26 2.81 -8.64 -7.79
CA GLU A 26 2.38 -9.44 -8.95
C GLU A 26 1.03 -10.14 -8.69
N ARG A 27 0.80 -10.65 -7.48
CA ARG A 27 -0.49 -11.22 -7.09
C ARG A 27 -1.60 -10.18 -7.06
N ILE A 28 -1.32 -8.99 -6.55
CA ILE A 28 -2.28 -7.88 -6.60
C ILE A 28 -2.66 -7.55 -8.05
N LEU A 29 -1.68 -7.45 -8.96
CA LEU A 29 -1.92 -7.18 -10.37
C LEU A 29 -2.75 -8.30 -11.03
N PHE A 30 -2.51 -9.55 -10.68
CA PHE A 30 -3.29 -10.68 -11.18
C PHE A 30 -4.74 -10.64 -10.69
N TYR A 31 -4.96 -10.53 -9.37
CA TYR A 31 -6.31 -10.55 -8.81
C TYR A 31 -7.15 -9.35 -9.23
N THR A 32 -6.54 -8.18 -9.42
CA THR A 32 -7.23 -6.99 -9.98
C THR A 32 -7.51 -7.11 -11.47
N GLY A 33 -7.14 -8.22 -12.12
CA GLY A 33 -7.32 -8.47 -13.55
C GLY A 33 -6.40 -7.62 -14.44
N ARG A 34 -5.40 -6.96 -13.84
CA ARG A 34 -4.45 -6.11 -14.58
C ARG A 34 -3.45 -6.94 -15.38
N THR A 35 -3.07 -8.10 -14.86
CA THR A 35 -2.27 -9.11 -15.56
C THR A 35 -3.07 -10.41 -15.69
N HIS A 36 -3.01 -11.04 -16.86
CA HIS A 36 -3.67 -12.34 -17.11
C HIS A 36 -2.77 -13.54 -16.79
N LYS A 37 -1.53 -13.28 -16.38
CA LYS A 37 -0.56 -14.28 -15.94
C LYS A 37 0.12 -13.76 -14.69
N ILE A 38 0.37 -14.66 -13.77
CA ILE A 38 1.22 -14.42 -12.63
C ILE A 38 2.67 -14.48 -13.10
N GLY A 39 3.41 -13.37 -12.97
CA GLY A 39 4.85 -13.37 -13.15
C GLY A 39 5.53 -13.89 -11.89
N GLU A 40 6.49 -14.80 -12.05
CA GLU A 40 7.38 -15.20 -10.96
C GLU A 40 8.74 -14.49 -11.09
N THR A 41 9.21 -13.92 -9.98
CA THR A 41 10.51 -13.24 -9.92
C THR A 41 11.68 -14.20 -10.11
N HIS A 42 11.54 -15.45 -9.66
CA HIS A 42 12.59 -16.46 -9.79
C HIS A 42 12.84 -16.90 -11.24
N ASP A 43 11.81 -16.81 -12.09
CA ASP A 43 11.88 -17.16 -13.51
C ASP A 43 12.17 -15.94 -14.41
N GLY A 44 12.33 -14.74 -13.82
CA GLY A 44 12.54 -13.49 -14.57
C GLY A 44 11.30 -13.01 -15.32
N GLU A 45 10.12 -13.55 -15.01
CA GLU A 45 8.84 -13.24 -15.67
C GLU A 45 8.05 -12.11 -14.99
N SER A 46 8.56 -11.52 -13.90
CA SER A 46 7.92 -10.36 -13.25
C SER A 46 7.72 -9.22 -14.25
N GLN A 47 6.49 -8.68 -14.27
CA GLN A 47 6.12 -7.53 -15.08
C GLN A 47 6.69 -6.24 -14.48
N MET A 48 6.81 -6.18 -13.15
CA MET A 48 7.25 -4.99 -12.42
C MET A 48 8.77 -4.76 -12.49
N ASP A 49 9.55 -5.85 -12.44
CA ASP A 49 11.01 -5.81 -12.63
C ASP A 49 11.33 -5.80 -14.14
N TRP A 50 11.21 -4.63 -14.77
CA TRP A 50 11.34 -4.46 -16.22
C TRP A 50 12.80 -4.27 -16.68
N MET A 51 13.70 -3.84 -15.79
CA MET A 51 15.12 -3.71 -16.14
C MET A 51 15.79 -5.08 -16.17
N GLU A 52 16.67 -5.30 -17.15
CA GLU A 52 17.47 -6.53 -17.24
C GLU A 52 18.26 -6.79 -15.95
N GLN A 53 18.79 -5.74 -15.32
CA GLN A 53 19.50 -5.82 -14.05
C GLN A 53 18.62 -6.19 -12.86
N GLU A 54 17.34 -5.81 -12.86
CA GLU A 54 16.38 -6.20 -11.81
C GLU A 54 16.10 -7.70 -11.91
N ARG A 55 15.87 -8.20 -13.14
CA ARG A 55 15.64 -9.61 -13.43
C ARG A 55 16.86 -10.48 -13.14
N GLU A 56 18.05 -10.05 -13.56
CA GLU A 56 19.30 -10.77 -13.32
C GLU A 56 19.64 -10.91 -11.84
N ARG A 57 19.29 -9.89 -11.03
CA ARG A 57 19.65 -9.84 -9.60
C ARG A 57 18.50 -10.24 -8.68
N GLY A 58 17.29 -10.42 -9.20
CA GLY A 58 16.09 -10.74 -8.41
C GLY A 58 15.74 -9.66 -7.38
N ILE A 59 16.07 -8.39 -7.66
CA ILE A 59 15.79 -7.25 -6.78
C ILE A 59 15.09 -6.13 -7.56
N THR A 60 14.14 -5.45 -6.92
CA THR A 60 13.58 -4.21 -7.47
C THR A 60 14.55 -3.06 -7.22
N ILE A 61 14.98 -2.43 -8.30
CA ILE A 61 15.92 -1.30 -8.29
C ILE A 61 15.15 0.01 -8.42
N THR A 62 14.14 0.07 -9.28
CA THR A 62 13.37 1.27 -9.57
C THR A 62 11.88 1.14 -9.28
N SER A 63 11.27 2.25 -8.87
CA SER A 63 9.88 2.30 -8.44
C SER A 63 8.87 2.24 -9.60
N ALA A 64 8.06 1.19 -9.72
CA ALA A 64 7.05 1.10 -10.78
C ALA A 64 5.70 1.62 -10.29
N ALA A 65 5.01 2.43 -11.10
CA ALA A 65 3.68 2.94 -10.79
C ALA A 65 2.64 2.31 -11.73
N THR A 66 1.62 1.68 -11.15
CA THR A 66 0.54 1.01 -11.89
C THR A 66 -0.81 1.31 -11.27
N THR A 67 -1.80 1.64 -12.11
CA THR A 67 -3.20 1.74 -11.69
C THR A 67 -3.92 0.41 -11.87
N CYS A 68 -4.69 0.01 -10.87
CA CYS A 68 -5.57 -1.15 -10.90
C CYS A 68 -6.93 -0.83 -10.25
N PHE A 69 -7.91 -1.69 -10.49
CA PHE A 69 -9.27 -1.54 -9.98
C PHE A 69 -9.62 -2.77 -9.15
N TRP A 70 -10.11 -2.54 -7.93
CA TRP A 70 -10.51 -3.61 -7.03
C TRP A 70 -11.94 -3.43 -6.60
N LYS A 71 -12.73 -4.51 -6.72
CA LYS A 71 -14.12 -4.52 -6.32
C LYS A 71 -14.23 -5.21 -4.98
N THR A 72 -14.66 -4.47 -3.97
CA THR A 72 -15.12 -5.06 -2.71
C THR A 72 -16.61 -5.42 -2.82
N PRO A 73 -17.17 -6.22 -1.91
CA PRO A 73 -18.61 -6.50 -1.90
C PRO A 73 -19.50 -5.24 -1.84
N ALA A 74 -18.99 -4.14 -1.26
CA ALA A 74 -19.77 -2.92 -1.05
C ALA A 74 -19.53 -1.85 -2.12
N LYS A 75 -18.27 -1.65 -2.57
CA LYS A 75 -17.92 -0.60 -3.53
C LYS A 75 -16.62 -0.89 -4.32
N ASP A 76 -16.47 -0.17 -5.42
CA ASP A 76 -15.32 -0.25 -6.31
C ASP A 76 -14.26 0.78 -5.89
N PHE A 77 -12.99 0.39 -5.96
CA PHE A 77 -11.84 1.23 -5.62
C PHE A 77 -10.87 1.32 -6.78
N ARG A 78 -10.26 2.49 -6.94
CA ARG A 78 -9.09 2.69 -7.79
C ARG A 78 -7.85 2.65 -6.90
N ILE A 79 -6.91 1.78 -7.23
CA ILE A 79 -5.66 1.63 -6.47
C ILE A 79 -4.49 1.97 -7.39
N ASN A 80 -3.73 2.99 -7.02
CA ASN A 80 -2.44 3.28 -7.62
C ASN A 80 -1.37 2.66 -6.74
N ILE A 81 -0.65 1.67 -7.28
CA ILE A 81 0.44 0.99 -6.60
C ILE A 81 1.74 1.64 -7.04
N ILE A 82 2.55 2.04 -6.07
CA ILE A 82 3.95 2.42 -6.29
C ILE A 82 4.81 1.36 -5.63
N ASP A 83 5.44 0.52 -6.44
CA ASP A 83 6.38 -0.46 -5.92
C ASP A 83 7.65 0.27 -5.46
N THR A 84 8.06 0.08 -4.21
CA THR A 84 9.21 0.80 -3.62
C THR A 84 10.43 -0.11 -3.57
N PRO A 85 11.67 0.37 -3.83
CA PRO A 85 12.86 -0.48 -3.69
C PRO A 85 12.99 -1.04 -2.27
N GLY A 86 13.34 -2.32 -2.13
CA GLY A 86 13.46 -2.97 -0.81
C GLY A 86 14.88 -2.98 -0.22
N HIS A 87 15.86 -2.47 -0.99
CA HIS A 87 17.28 -2.52 -0.65
C HIS A 87 17.75 -1.18 -0.07
N VAL A 88 18.56 -1.23 1.00
CA VAL A 88 19.10 -0.05 1.69
C VAL A 88 19.94 0.87 0.80
N ASP A 89 20.68 0.31 -0.15
CA ASP A 89 21.43 1.06 -1.17
C ASP A 89 20.57 2.00 -2.03
N PHE A 90 19.24 1.81 -2.08
CA PHE A 90 18.30 2.67 -2.81
C PHE A 90 17.44 3.55 -1.89
N THR A 91 17.91 3.83 -0.68
CA THR A 91 17.23 4.66 0.34
C THR A 91 16.69 5.99 -0.19
N VAL A 92 17.39 6.68 -1.10
CA VAL A 92 16.90 7.94 -1.70
C VAL A 92 15.63 7.72 -2.52
N GLU A 93 15.54 6.61 -3.25
CA GLU A 93 14.35 6.28 -4.05
C GLU A 93 13.19 5.82 -3.17
N VAL A 94 13.48 5.11 -2.08
CA VAL A 94 12.50 4.77 -1.04
C VAL A 94 11.91 6.04 -0.43
N GLU A 95 12.73 6.98 0.02
CA GLU A 95 12.25 8.23 0.60
C GLU A 95 11.38 9.04 -0.37
N ARG A 96 11.76 9.11 -1.65
CA ARG A 96 10.97 9.80 -2.68
C ARG A 96 9.62 9.14 -2.91
N SER A 97 9.60 7.80 -2.93
CA SER A 97 8.38 7.03 -3.13
C SER A 97 7.44 7.21 -1.93
N LEU A 98 7.95 7.07 -0.70
CA LEU A 98 7.16 7.24 0.53
C LEU A 98 6.50 8.62 0.62
N ARG A 99 7.19 9.68 0.19
CA ARG A 99 6.64 11.05 0.21
C ARG A 99 5.44 11.27 -0.72
N VAL A 100 5.23 10.41 -1.71
CA VAL A 100 4.08 10.49 -2.61
C VAL A 100 2.99 9.47 -2.33
N LEU A 101 3.15 8.62 -1.31
CA LEU A 101 2.12 7.66 -0.90
C LEU A 101 1.08 8.32 0.01
N ASP A 102 -0.14 7.80 -0.04
CA ASP A 102 -1.14 8.07 1.00
C ASP A 102 -1.09 7.00 2.07
N GLY A 103 -0.80 5.75 1.71
CA GLY A 103 -0.64 4.65 2.66
C GLY A 103 0.33 3.59 2.14
N GLY A 104 0.57 2.55 2.93
CA GLY A 104 1.48 1.49 2.55
C GLY A 104 1.12 0.11 3.09
N ILE A 105 1.68 -0.90 2.46
CA ILE A 105 1.66 -2.29 2.93
C ILE A 105 3.09 -2.66 3.29
N ALA A 106 3.35 -2.82 4.60
CA ALA A 106 4.63 -3.28 5.11
C ALA A 106 4.68 -4.80 5.09
N VAL A 107 5.55 -5.38 4.26
CA VAL A 107 5.65 -6.84 4.09
C VAL A 107 6.81 -7.39 4.93
N PHE A 108 6.53 -8.46 5.68
CA PHE A 108 7.50 -9.16 6.52
C PHE A 108 7.60 -10.64 6.08
N ASP A 109 8.78 -11.25 6.26
CA ASP A 109 8.95 -12.70 6.08
C ASP A 109 8.52 -13.40 7.38
N GLY A 110 7.54 -14.30 7.30
CA GLY A 110 6.96 -14.99 8.45
C GLY A 110 7.93 -15.88 9.22
N ALA A 111 9.07 -16.25 8.63
CA ALA A 111 10.10 -17.05 9.30
C ALA A 111 11.16 -16.20 10.01
N MET A 112 11.37 -14.95 9.56
CA MET A 112 12.41 -14.06 10.09
C MET A 112 11.85 -12.91 10.93
N GLY A 113 10.56 -12.59 10.78
CA GLY A 113 9.93 -11.46 11.45
C GLY A 113 10.52 -10.13 11.00
N VAL A 114 10.82 -9.25 11.97
CA VAL A 114 11.46 -7.96 11.70
C VAL A 114 12.97 -8.14 11.58
N GLU A 115 13.53 -7.63 10.50
CA GLU A 115 14.98 -7.58 10.24
C GLU A 115 15.55 -6.15 10.38
N PRO A 116 16.88 -5.95 10.55
CA PRO A 116 17.48 -4.61 10.67
C PRO A 116 17.11 -3.64 9.52
N GLN A 117 16.96 -4.17 8.31
CA GLN A 117 16.54 -3.40 7.14
C GLN A 117 15.05 -3.05 7.19
N SER A 118 14.22 -3.93 7.78
CA SER A 118 12.79 -3.64 8.01
C SER A 118 12.63 -2.45 8.94
N GLU A 119 13.43 -2.33 10.01
CA GLU A 119 13.42 -1.15 10.89
C GLU A 119 13.77 0.13 10.14
N THR A 120 14.74 0.07 9.23
CA THR A 120 15.17 1.24 8.46
C THR A 120 14.03 1.77 7.60
N VAL A 121 13.39 0.86 6.87
CA VAL A 121 12.27 1.20 5.98
C VAL A 121 11.04 1.63 6.80
N TRP A 122 10.79 1.01 7.95
CA TRP A 122 9.72 1.43 8.86
C TRP A 122 9.93 2.86 9.36
N ARG A 123 11.13 3.19 9.86
CA ARG A 123 11.47 4.56 10.31
C ARG A 123 11.34 5.60 9.19
N GLN A 124 11.67 5.23 7.95
CA GLN A 124 11.48 6.13 6.81
C GLN A 124 10.00 6.42 6.57
N ALA A 125 9.13 5.43 6.68
CA ALA A 125 7.70 5.65 6.53
C ALA A 125 7.09 6.39 7.74
N ASP A 126 7.65 6.23 8.96
CA ASP A 126 7.29 7.04 10.13
C ASP A 126 7.65 8.53 9.94
N LYS A 127 8.82 8.82 9.37
CA LYS A 127 9.29 10.19 9.07
C LYS A 127 8.34 10.96 8.16
N TYR A 128 7.60 10.25 7.29
CA TYR A 128 6.60 10.83 6.39
C TYR A 128 5.17 10.59 6.86
N SER A 129 4.98 10.07 8.07
CA SER A 129 3.67 9.77 8.68
C SER A 129 2.77 8.95 7.76
N VAL A 130 3.32 7.95 7.08
CA VAL A 130 2.55 7.10 6.14
C VAL A 130 1.75 6.06 6.92
N PRO A 131 0.40 6.07 6.89
CA PRO A 131 -0.45 5.00 7.42
C PRO A 131 -0.14 3.66 6.75
N ARG A 132 -0.07 2.58 7.54
CA ARG A 132 0.37 1.27 7.03
C ARG A 132 -0.43 0.11 7.60
N ILE A 133 -0.57 -0.93 6.79
CA ILE A 133 -0.98 -2.27 7.18
C ILE A 133 0.25 -3.17 7.10
N ALA A 134 0.45 -4.06 8.07
CA ALA A 134 1.49 -5.07 8.05
C ALA A 134 0.95 -6.38 7.46
N PHE A 135 1.74 -7.00 6.58
CA PHE A 135 1.44 -8.30 5.98
C PHE A 135 2.59 -9.26 6.24
N VAL A 136 2.36 -10.26 7.10
CA VAL A 136 3.29 -11.36 7.35
C VAL A 136 3.13 -12.37 6.22
N ASN A 137 4.05 -12.30 5.26
CA ASN A 137 4.08 -13.12 4.06
C ASN A 137 4.94 -14.37 4.27
N LYS A 138 4.99 -15.26 3.26
CA LYS A 138 5.84 -16.46 3.25
C LYS A 138 5.57 -17.39 4.44
N MET A 139 4.33 -17.40 4.92
CA MET A 139 3.87 -18.31 5.98
C MET A 139 3.98 -19.79 5.59
N ASP A 140 4.20 -20.09 4.31
CA ASP A 140 4.44 -21.44 3.78
C ASP A 140 5.88 -21.96 3.99
N LYS A 141 6.82 -21.08 4.34
CA LYS A 141 8.20 -21.47 4.60
C LYS A 141 8.33 -22.24 5.91
N MET A 142 9.36 -23.08 5.98
CA MET A 142 9.77 -23.70 7.24
C MET A 142 10.11 -22.62 8.27
N GLY A 143 9.53 -22.71 9.46
CA GLY A 143 9.64 -21.70 10.51
C GLY A 143 8.68 -20.51 10.33
N GLY A 144 7.77 -20.53 9.35
CA GLY A 144 6.75 -19.51 9.17
C GLY A 144 5.81 -19.46 10.38
N ASP A 145 5.94 -18.42 11.20
CA ASP A 145 5.20 -18.25 12.46
C ASP A 145 4.69 -16.81 12.58
N PHE A 146 3.36 -16.68 12.53
CA PHE A 146 2.67 -15.40 12.61
C PHE A 146 2.84 -14.75 13.97
N PHE A 147 2.75 -15.52 15.05
CA PHE A 147 2.80 -14.99 16.41
C PHE A 147 4.22 -14.58 16.78
N MET A 148 5.23 -15.33 16.33
CA MET A 148 6.63 -14.91 16.41
C MET A 148 6.85 -13.60 15.64
N SER A 149 6.35 -13.51 14.41
CA SER A 149 6.49 -12.31 13.58
C SER A 149 5.78 -11.09 14.18
N LEU A 150 4.56 -11.27 14.69
CA LEU A 150 3.81 -10.23 15.41
C LEU A 150 4.57 -9.74 16.65
N LYS A 151 5.10 -10.67 17.45
CA LYS A 151 5.93 -10.34 18.60
C LYS A 151 7.20 -9.58 18.20
N SER A 152 7.85 -9.98 17.10
CA SER A 152 9.01 -9.27 16.56
C SER A 152 8.68 -7.83 16.16
N ILE A 153 7.49 -7.60 15.56
CA ILE A 153 6.97 -6.26 15.27
C ILE A 153 6.77 -5.46 16.55
N HIS A 154 6.18 -6.05 17.60
CA HIS A 154 6.01 -5.40 18.90
C HIS A 154 7.33 -4.99 19.54
N GLU A 155 8.32 -5.87 19.55
CA GLU A 155 9.59 -5.65 20.24
C GLU A 155 10.51 -4.67 19.49
N ARG A 156 10.48 -4.67 18.15
CA ARG A 156 11.45 -3.92 17.34
C ARG A 156 10.89 -2.67 16.68
N LEU A 157 9.59 -2.60 16.44
CA LEU A 157 8.95 -1.52 15.68
C LEU A 157 7.93 -0.76 16.51
N THR A 158 6.83 -1.40 16.91
CA THR A 158 5.75 -0.77 17.67
C THR A 158 4.85 -1.77 18.38
N PRO A 159 4.50 -1.54 19.66
CA PRO A 159 3.49 -2.33 20.36
C PRO A 159 2.07 -2.14 19.82
N ASP A 160 1.84 -1.11 18.99
CA ASP A 160 0.53 -0.77 18.44
C ASP A 160 0.20 -1.54 17.15
N ALA A 161 0.98 -2.56 16.83
CA ALA A 161 0.65 -3.50 15.77
C ALA A 161 -0.43 -4.49 16.27
N VAL A 162 -1.59 -4.52 15.62
CA VAL A 162 -2.74 -5.29 16.10
C VAL A 162 -3.16 -6.31 15.08
N ALA A 163 -3.19 -7.59 15.47
CA ALA A 163 -3.68 -8.66 14.60
C ALA A 163 -5.16 -8.43 14.26
N ILE A 164 -5.48 -8.35 12.97
CA ILE A 164 -6.87 -8.40 12.47
C ILE A 164 -7.18 -9.73 11.80
N GLN A 165 -6.15 -10.55 11.58
CA GLN A 165 -6.26 -11.91 11.08
C GLN A 165 -5.25 -12.83 11.78
N ILE A 166 -5.55 -14.13 11.80
CA ILE A 166 -4.62 -15.19 12.21
C ILE A 166 -4.63 -16.34 11.18
N PRO A 167 -3.51 -17.06 10.99
CA PRO A 167 -3.42 -18.13 9.99
C PRO A 167 -4.13 -19.40 10.46
N ILE A 168 -4.68 -20.18 9.52
CA ILE A 168 -5.14 -21.55 9.75
C ILE A 168 -4.07 -22.50 9.21
N GLY A 169 -3.50 -23.31 10.09
CA GLY A 169 -2.33 -24.13 9.78
C GLY A 169 -1.02 -23.32 9.79
N ALA A 170 0.08 -24.00 9.48
CA ALA A 170 1.41 -23.42 9.44
C ALA A 170 2.24 -24.06 8.32
N GLU A 171 3.25 -23.34 7.84
CA GLU A 171 4.12 -23.80 6.76
C GLU A 171 3.31 -24.33 5.56
N LYS A 172 3.66 -25.51 5.03
CA LYS A 172 2.97 -26.14 3.91
C LYS A 172 1.54 -26.59 4.22
N GLU A 173 1.15 -26.63 5.49
CA GLU A 173 -0.20 -27.00 5.92
C GLU A 173 -1.08 -25.76 6.12
N MET A 174 -0.57 -24.55 5.85
CA MET A 174 -1.40 -23.36 5.85
C MET A 174 -2.47 -23.46 4.75
N GLU A 175 -3.73 -23.48 5.14
CA GLU A 175 -4.87 -23.65 4.22
C GLU A 175 -5.81 -22.45 4.16
N GLY A 176 -5.66 -21.51 5.10
CA GLY A 176 -6.57 -20.38 5.19
C GLY A 176 -6.17 -19.34 6.23
N VAL A 177 -7.08 -18.40 6.46
CA VAL A 177 -6.95 -17.35 7.48
C VAL A 177 -8.28 -17.12 8.17
N ILE A 178 -8.23 -16.67 9.42
CA ILE A 178 -9.40 -16.26 10.20
C ILE A 178 -9.40 -14.74 10.29
N ASP A 179 -10.49 -14.11 9.87
CA ASP A 179 -10.79 -12.71 10.09
C ASP A 179 -11.35 -12.53 11.51
N LEU A 180 -10.60 -11.82 12.35
CA LEU A 180 -10.96 -11.57 13.75
C LEU A 180 -12.07 -10.52 13.89
N ILE A 181 -12.31 -9.69 12.87
CA ILE A 181 -13.30 -8.62 12.87
C ILE A 181 -14.69 -9.22 12.67
N GLU A 182 -14.85 -10.06 11.66
CA GLU A 182 -16.11 -10.73 11.33
C GLU A 182 -16.28 -12.10 12.02
N ARG A 183 -15.23 -12.62 12.66
CA ARG A 183 -15.16 -13.98 13.21
C ARG A 183 -15.46 -15.03 12.14
N LYS A 184 -14.79 -14.94 11.00
CA LYS A 184 -14.98 -15.84 9.85
C LYS A 184 -13.66 -16.45 9.39
N ALA A 185 -13.69 -17.73 9.04
CA ALA A 185 -12.55 -18.40 8.42
C ALA A 185 -12.72 -18.44 6.90
N TYR A 186 -11.61 -18.28 6.18
CA TYR A 186 -11.57 -18.32 4.72
C TYR A 186 -10.49 -19.26 4.23
N LYS A 187 -10.86 -20.10 3.27
CA LYS A 187 -9.94 -20.89 2.44
C LYS A 187 -9.86 -20.32 1.03
N PHE A 188 -8.78 -20.64 0.32
CA PHE A 188 -8.50 -20.13 -1.01
C PHE A 188 -8.43 -21.32 -1.98
N GLU A 189 -9.43 -21.41 -2.85
CA GLU A 189 -9.61 -22.52 -3.79
C GLU A 189 -9.55 -22.02 -5.25
N GLY A 190 -9.63 -22.96 -6.19
CA GLY A 190 -9.57 -22.67 -7.62
C GLY A 190 -8.15 -22.45 -8.15
N GLU A 191 -8.06 -22.24 -9.46
CA GLU A 191 -6.78 -21.97 -10.12
C GLU A 191 -6.17 -20.67 -9.58
N MET A 192 -4.95 -20.74 -9.06
CA MET A 192 -4.26 -19.61 -8.41
C MET A 192 -5.03 -18.99 -7.22
N GLY A 193 -5.84 -19.77 -6.52
CA GLY A 193 -6.51 -19.35 -5.28
C GLY A 193 -7.57 -18.27 -5.46
N VAL A 194 -8.12 -18.11 -6.68
CA VAL A 194 -9.07 -17.03 -7.03
C VAL A 194 -10.41 -17.12 -6.30
N GLU A 195 -10.81 -18.31 -5.85
CA GLU A 195 -12.07 -18.52 -5.14
C GLU A 195 -11.84 -18.42 -3.63
N VAL A 196 -12.26 -17.31 -3.03
CA VAL A 196 -12.24 -17.14 -1.57
C VAL A 196 -13.53 -17.70 -1.00
N VAL A 197 -13.43 -18.79 -0.24
CA VAL A 197 -14.59 -19.55 0.27
C VAL A 197 -14.61 -19.47 1.79
N GLU A 198 -15.75 -19.08 2.35
CA GLU A 198 -15.99 -19.10 3.80
C GLU A 198 -16.05 -20.55 4.30
N MET A 199 -15.42 -20.81 5.44
CA MET A 199 -15.43 -22.10 6.13
C MET A 199 -15.66 -21.92 7.63
N ASP A 200 -15.90 -23.03 8.32
CA ASP A 200 -16.01 -23.02 9.79
C ASP A 200 -14.64 -22.80 10.44
N ILE A 201 -14.61 -22.07 11.56
CA ILE A 201 -13.41 -21.90 12.37
C ILE A 201 -13.07 -23.27 13.02
N PRO A 202 -11.81 -23.76 12.89
CA PRO A 202 -11.38 -24.98 13.56
C PRO A 202 -11.62 -24.95 15.07
N GLU A 203 -12.10 -26.06 15.64
CA GLU A 203 -12.53 -26.13 17.04
C GLU A 203 -11.39 -25.78 18.02
N ASP A 204 -10.18 -26.20 17.70
CA ASP A 204 -8.95 -25.97 18.46
C ASP A 204 -8.45 -24.53 18.39
N MET A 205 -8.97 -23.72 17.48
CA MET A 205 -8.60 -22.31 17.32
C MET A 205 -9.61 -21.33 17.92
N LYS A 206 -10.80 -21.78 18.35
CA LYS A 206 -11.85 -20.88 18.84
C LYS A 206 -11.42 -20.03 20.02
N ASP A 207 -10.72 -20.62 20.98
CA ASP A 207 -10.22 -19.90 22.16
C ASP A 207 -9.20 -18.83 21.76
N GLN A 208 -8.31 -19.17 20.81
CA GLN A 208 -7.31 -18.24 20.27
C GLN A 208 -7.96 -17.09 19.50
N VAL A 209 -9.03 -17.35 18.74
CA VAL A 209 -9.80 -16.31 18.05
C VAL A 209 -10.39 -15.32 19.04
N GLU A 210 -11.01 -15.79 20.12
CA GLU A 210 -11.60 -14.91 21.12
C GLU A 210 -10.54 -14.13 21.92
N GLU A 211 -9.39 -14.74 22.22
CA GLU A 211 -8.25 -14.06 22.85
C GLU A 211 -7.73 -12.91 21.99
N TYR A 212 -7.36 -13.18 20.74
CA TYR A 212 -6.82 -12.15 19.84
C TYR A 212 -7.86 -11.12 19.43
N ARG A 213 -9.15 -11.51 19.35
CA ARG A 213 -10.24 -10.55 19.14
C ARG A 213 -10.42 -9.63 20.33
N ALA A 214 -10.32 -10.12 21.57
CA ALA A 214 -10.40 -9.27 22.75
C ALA A 214 -9.28 -8.21 22.74
N ILE A 215 -8.05 -8.63 22.43
CA ILE A 215 -6.90 -7.72 22.27
C ILE A 215 -7.17 -6.68 21.16
N LEU A 216 -7.70 -7.12 20.01
CA LEU A 216 -8.07 -6.21 18.91
C LEU A 216 -9.10 -5.17 19.34
N VAL A 217 -10.17 -5.61 20.01
CA VAL A 217 -11.25 -4.71 20.45
C VAL A 217 -10.75 -3.74 21.51
N GLU A 218 -9.98 -4.21 22.49
CA GLU A 218 -9.36 -3.37 23.52
C GLU A 218 -8.50 -2.29 22.86
N LYS A 219 -7.55 -2.70 22.01
CA LYS A 219 -6.63 -1.78 21.33
C LYS A 219 -7.36 -0.74 20.49
N VAL A 220 -8.32 -1.15 19.66
CA VAL A 220 -9.08 -0.19 18.85
C VAL A 220 -9.89 0.79 19.71
N SER A 221 -10.41 0.32 20.85
CA SER A 221 -11.17 1.16 21.76
C SER A 221 -10.33 2.22 22.44
N GLU A 222 -9.01 2.00 22.66
CA GLU A 222 -8.08 3.01 23.21
C GLU A 222 -8.01 4.32 22.38
N HIS A 223 -8.42 4.28 21.11
CA HIS A 223 -8.32 5.41 20.17
C HIS A 223 -9.69 6.02 19.79
N ASP A 224 -10.77 5.58 20.45
CA ASP A 224 -12.10 6.14 20.24
C ASP A 224 -12.92 6.15 21.54
N ASP A 225 -13.19 7.36 22.05
CA ASP A 225 -13.92 7.56 23.31
C ASP A 225 -15.27 6.81 23.35
N SER A 226 -15.98 6.73 22.22
CA SER A 226 -17.26 6.03 22.15
C SER A 226 -17.10 4.51 22.20
N LEU A 227 -16.01 3.97 21.63
CA LEU A 227 -15.70 2.55 21.71
C LEU A 227 -15.15 2.19 23.11
N MET A 228 -14.34 3.06 23.71
CA MET A 228 -13.82 2.90 25.07
C MET A 228 -14.95 2.83 26.10
N GLU A 229 -15.95 3.72 26.02
CA GLU A 229 -17.11 3.68 26.90
C GLU A 229 -17.85 2.35 26.79
N LYS A 230 -18.15 1.91 25.55
CA LYS A 230 -18.78 0.61 25.31
C LYS A 230 -17.95 -0.56 25.84
N PHE A 231 -16.64 -0.53 25.64
CA PHE A 231 -15.73 -1.57 26.11
C PHE A 231 -15.72 -1.69 27.64
N LEU A 232 -15.64 -0.56 28.36
CA LEU A 232 -15.68 -0.53 29.83
C LEU A 232 -17.03 -0.96 30.41
N GLU A 233 -18.12 -0.72 29.68
CA GLU A 233 -19.46 -1.15 30.05
C GLU A 233 -19.77 -2.60 29.63
N GLU A 234 -18.82 -3.32 29.05
CA GLU A 234 -19.02 -4.66 28.45
C GLU A 234 -20.19 -4.70 27.44
N SER A 235 -20.42 -3.55 26.77
CA SER A 235 -21.45 -3.39 25.74
C SER A 235 -20.96 -3.91 24.39
N GLU A 236 -21.91 -4.35 23.55
CA GLU A 236 -21.58 -4.88 22.22
C GLU A 236 -21.03 -3.80 21.29
N ILE A 237 -19.81 -4.02 20.78
CA ILE A 237 -19.20 -3.24 19.70
C ILE A 237 -19.50 -3.96 18.38
N THR A 238 -20.20 -3.27 17.49
CA THR A 238 -20.60 -3.86 16.20
C THR A 238 -19.41 -3.97 15.24
N VAL A 239 -19.54 -4.83 14.22
CA VAL A 239 -18.51 -5.00 13.17
C VAL A 239 -18.22 -3.68 12.45
N ASP A 240 -19.24 -2.87 12.15
CA ASP A 240 -19.08 -1.60 11.45
C ASP A 240 -18.36 -0.55 12.31
N GLU A 241 -18.69 -0.50 13.60
CA GLU A 241 -18.00 0.36 14.57
C GLU A 241 -16.54 -0.03 14.73
N LEU A 242 -16.25 -1.33 14.84
CA LEU A 242 -14.88 -1.83 14.92
C LEU A 242 -14.08 -1.50 13.65
N LYS A 243 -14.67 -1.70 12.46
CA LYS A 243 -14.04 -1.33 11.18
C LYS A 243 -13.75 0.17 11.09
N ALA A 244 -14.69 1.01 11.55
CA ALA A 244 -14.51 2.46 11.57
C ALA A 244 -13.39 2.88 12.54
N GLY A 245 -13.33 2.27 13.74
CA GLY A 245 -12.27 2.47 14.71
C GLY A 245 -10.89 2.08 14.17
N ILE A 246 -10.77 0.90 13.56
CA ILE A 246 -9.54 0.43 12.92
C ILE A 246 -9.08 1.43 11.85
N ARG A 247 -9.99 1.86 10.96
CA ARG A 247 -9.66 2.84 9.91
C ARG A 247 -9.16 4.14 10.50
N LYS A 248 -9.87 4.70 11.48
CA LYS A 248 -9.52 5.97 12.14
C LYS A 248 -8.12 5.89 12.76
N ALA A 249 -7.86 4.86 13.56
CA ALA A 249 -6.56 4.67 14.21
C ALA A 249 -5.43 4.36 13.20
N THR A 250 -5.73 3.65 12.11
CA THR A 250 -4.75 3.38 11.03
C THR A 250 -4.33 4.68 10.35
N ILE A 251 -5.29 5.53 9.96
CA ILE A 251 -5.01 6.81 9.29
C ILE A 251 -4.25 7.77 10.23
N ALA A 252 -4.56 7.74 11.52
CA ALA A 252 -3.85 8.50 12.54
C ALA A 252 -2.44 7.97 12.85
N THR A 253 -2.03 6.84 12.25
CA THR A 253 -0.76 6.14 12.55
C THR A 253 -0.61 5.69 14.00
N GLU A 254 -1.74 5.46 14.67
CA GLU A 254 -1.84 5.05 16.06
C GLU A 254 -1.99 3.53 16.21
N ILE A 255 -2.56 2.85 15.21
CA ILE A 255 -2.62 1.38 15.12
C ILE A 255 -2.11 0.94 13.76
N TYR A 256 -1.45 -0.23 13.73
CA TYR A 256 -0.99 -0.89 12.51
C TYR A 256 -1.65 -2.26 12.38
N PRO A 257 -2.71 -2.42 11.55
CA PRO A 257 -3.36 -3.71 11.38
C PRO A 257 -2.39 -4.74 10.81
N VAL A 258 -2.33 -5.92 11.42
CA VAL A 258 -1.45 -7.02 11.01
C VAL A 258 -2.28 -8.15 10.42
N MET A 259 -1.91 -8.56 9.22
CA MET A 259 -2.50 -9.65 8.45
C MET A 259 -1.45 -10.69 8.11
N CYS A 260 -1.87 -11.86 7.64
CA CYS A 260 -0.97 -12.94 7.27
C CYS A 260 -1.39 -13.64 5.98
N GLY A 261 -0.44 -14.30 5.32
CA GLY A 261 -0.72 -15.13 4.16
C GLY A 261 0.55 -15.63 3.49
N THR A 262 0.36 -16.23 2.32
CA THR A 262 1.44 -16.61 1.42
C THR A 262 1.09 -16.17 0.00
N ALA A 263 1.76 -15.12 -0.46
CA ALA A 263 1.60 -14.66 -1.83
C ALA A 263 2.05 -15.73 -2.84
N LEU A 264 3.03 -16.57 -2.48
CA LEU A 264 3.51 -17.63 -3.36
C LEU A 264 2.44 -18.70 -3.58
N GLN A 265 1.81 -19.18 -2.50
CA GLN A 265 0.73 -20.18 -2.59
C GLN A 265 -0.67 -19.57 -2.75
N ASN A 266 -0.77 -18.27 -3.05
CA ASN A 266 -2.03 -17.61 -3.39
C ASN A 266 -3.05 -17.51 -2.24
N ILE A 267 -2.58 -17.39 -1.00
CA ILE A 267 -3.42 -17.30 0.21
C ILE A 267 -3.31 -15.90 0.82
N GLY A 268 -4.45 -15.25 1.04
CA GLY A 268 -4.57 -14.02 1.83
C GLY A 268 -4.47 -12.70 1.07
N VAL A 269 -3.91 -12.64 -0.14
CA VAL A 269 -3.67 -11.38 -0.88
C VAL A 269 -4.97 -10.65 -1.25
N GLN A 270 -6.05 -11.37 -1.55
CA GLN A 270 -7.36 -10.77 -1.83
C GLN A 270 -7.96 -10.09 -0.59
N LEU A 271 -7.76 -10.69 0.60
CA LEU A 271 -8.18 -10.09 1.86
C LEU A 271 -7.30 -8.90 2.22
N LEU A 272 -5.98 -8.97 1.93
CA LEU A 272 -5.08 -7.82 2.02
C LEU A 272 -5.55 -6.66 1.14
N LEU A 273 -6.02 -6.92 -0.09
CA LEU A 273 -6.61 -5.90 -0.97
C LEU A 273 -7.88 -5.29 -0.37
N ASN A 274 -8.75 -6.12 0.21
CA ASN A 274 -9.92 -5.62 0.93
C ASN A 274 -9.51 -4.70 2.09
N ALA A 275 -8.55 -5.13 2.92
CA ALA A 275 -8.07 -4.35 4.05
C ALA A 275 -7.41 -3.03 3.61
N ALA A 276 -6.61 -3.04 2.54
CA ALA A 276 -6.04 -1.83 1.95
C ALA A 276 -7.13 -0.84 1.52
N CYS A 277 -8.23 -1.34 0.92
CA CYS A 277 -9.36 -0.48 0.55
C CYS A 277 -10.09 0.09 1.78
N TRP A 278 -10.31 -0.73 2.81
CA TRP A 278 -11.10 -0.35 3.98
C TRP A 278 -10.34 0.49 5.01
N TYR A 279 -9.05 0.24 5.23
CA TYR A 279 -8.30 0.83 6.34
C TYR A 279 -7.23 1.84 5.92
N LEU A 280 -6.65 1.74 4.71
CA LEU A 280 -5.71 2.76 4.23
C LEU A 280 -6.46 4.04 3.80
N PRO A 281 -5.80 5.22 3.93
CA PRO A 281 -6.41 6.49 3.59
C PRO A 281 -6.64 6.65 2.09
N SER A 282 -7.67 7.43 1.78
CA SER A 282 -7.76 8.14 0.52
C SER A 282 -6.96 9.45 0.59
N PRO A 283 -6.60 10.05 -0.55
CA PRO A 283 -6.05 11.40 -0.58
C PRO A 283 -6.89 12.45 0.19
N MET A 284 -8.20 12.22 0.32
CA MET A 284 -9.13 13.12 1.01
C MET A 284 -9.05 13.01 2.53
N ASP A 285 -8.53 11.91 3.06
CA ASP A 285 -8.39 11.67 4.50
C ASP A 285 -7.13 12.32 5.08
N LEU A 286 -6.23 12.81 4.21
CA LEU A 286 -4.94 13.37 4.58
C LEU A 286 -4.97 14.91 4.58
N PRO A 287 -4.13 15.55 5.40
CA PRO A 287 -4.02 17.00 5.40
C PRO A 287 -3.52 17.52 4.04
N ALA A 288 -3.94 18.73 3.70
CA ALA A 288 -3.46 19.42 2.52
C ALA A 288 -1.93 19.59 2.55
N VAL A 289 -1.29 19.49 1.39
CA VAL A 289 0.17 19.59 1.32
C VAL A 289 0.63 21.02 1.54
N GLN A 290 1.73 21.17 2.26
CA GLN A 290 2.35 22.45 2.55
C GLN A 290 3.63 22.63 1.72
N GLY A 291 3.87 23.87 1.31
CA GLY A 291 5.10 24.31 0.65
C GLY A 291 5.38 25.77 0.95
N HIS A 292 6.47 26.30 0.40
CA HIS A 292 6.85 27.71 0.59
C HIS A 292 6.64 28.50 -0.70
N ASP A 293 6.41 29.81 -0.57
CA ASP A 293 6.35 30.71 -1.72
C ASP A 293 7.73 30.77 -2.40
N VAL A 294 7.79 30.62 -3.72
CA VAL A 294 9.05 30.63 -4.49
C VAL A 294 9.83 31.95 -4.32
N LYS A 295 9.14 33.03 -3.90
CA LYS A 295 9.77 34.33 -3.65
C LYS A 295 10.08 34.61 -2.18
N ASP A 296 9.52 33.83 -1.27
CA ASP A 296 9.59 34.08 0.18
C ASP A 296 9.47 32.76 0.95
N GLU A 297 10.60 32.26 1.45
CA GLU A 297 10.68 30.99 2.18
C GLU A 297 9.97 31.03 3.54
N GLU A 298 9.76 32.21 4.14
CA GLU A 298 9.04 32.31 5.42
C GLU A 298 7.51 32.17 5.23
N LYS A 299 7.04 32.32 3.99
CA LYS A 299 5.63 32.26 3.67
C LYS A 299 5.21 30.84 3.29
N VAL A 300 4.59 30.16 4.25
CA VAL A 300 3.97 28.84 4.04
C VAL A 300 2.68 28.97 3.23
N LEU A 301 2.54 28.13 2.20
CA LEU A 301 1.38 27.97 1.34
C LEU A 301 0.81 26.57 1.52
N GLU A 302 -0.50 26.48 1.61
CA GLU A 302 -1.24 25.22 1.64
C GLU A 302 -1.88 24.97 0.26
N ARG A 303 -1.90 23.70 -0.17
CA ARG A 303 -2.54 23.26 -1.42
C ARG A 303 -3.62 22.24 -1.13
N LYS A 304 -4.87 22.65 -1.26
CA LYS A 304 -6.00 21.75 -1.06
C LYS A 304 -6.18 20.86 -2.28
N LEU A 305 -6.64 19.64 -2.03
CA LEU A 305 -6.91 18.63 -3.05
C LEU A 305 -8.20 18.96 -3.82
N THR A 306 -8.15 19.98 -4.67
CA THR A 306 -9.27 20.42 -5.51
C THR A 306 -8.75 20.81 -6.91
N GLU A 307 -9.59 20.65 -7.94
CA GLU A 307 -9.27 21.06 -9.31
C GLU A 307 -9.26 22.59 -9.51
N GLU A 308 -9.84 23.35 -8.56
CA GLU A 308 -10.01 24.80 -8.65
C GLU A 308 -8.77 25.55 -8.14
N GLU A 309 -7.94 24.89 -7.33
CA GLU A 309 -6.68 25.43 -6.86
C GLU A 309 -5.63 25.53 -7.99
N PRO A 310 -4.63 26.41 -7.87
CA PRO A 310 -3.49 26.42 -8.78
C PRO A 310 -2.81 25.05 -8.84
N PHE A 311 -2.37 24.66 -10.03
CA PHE A 311 -1.70 23.37 -10.24
C PHE A 311 -0.45 23.24 -9.34
N SER A 312 -0.40 22.15 -8.57
CA SER A 312 0.79 21.74 -7.84
C SER A 312 0.99 20.24 -7.95
N ALA A 313 2.24 19.84 -8.14
CA ALA A 313 2.63 18.45 -8.27
C ALA A 313 4.06 18.24 -7.78
N LEU A 314 4.34 17.02 -7.33
CA LEU A 314 5.69 16.59 -6.95
C LEU A 314 6.19 15.55 -7.95
N ALA A 315 7.28 15.87 -8.64
CA ALA A 315 8.04 14.89 -9.41
C ALA A 315 8.83 13.99 -8.44
N PHE A 316 8.67 12.67 -8.57
CA PHE A 316 9.29 11.71 -7.64
C PHE A 316 10.20 10.69 -8.33
N LYS A 317 9.99 10.40 -9.62
CA LYS A 317 10.83 9.48 -10.40
C LYS A 317 11.15 10.08 -11.78
N ILE A 318 12.41 9.94 -12.19
CA ILE A 318 12.81 10.15 -13.59
C ILE A 318 13.27 8.80 -14.12
N ALA A 319 12.70 8.37 -15.24
CA ALA A 319 13.08 7.14 -15.92
C ALA A 319 13.37 7.44 -17.39
N THR A 320 14.29 6.69 -18.00
CA THR A 320 14.52 6.77 -19.43
C THR A 320 13.79 5.63 -20.10
N ASP A 321 12.87 5.99 -21.00
CA ASP A 321 12.17 5.03 -21.83
C ASP A 321 12.83 4.86 -23.21
N PRO A 322 13.02 3.63 -23.72
CA PRO A 322 13.62 3.39 -25.03
C PRO A 322 12.88 4.01 -26.22
N PHE A 323 11.56 4.20 -26.11
CA PHE A 323 10.69 4.64 -27.22
C PHE A 323 10.33 6.13 -27.13
N VAL A 324 10.04 6.63 -25.92
CA VAL A 324 9.55 8.01 -25.73
C VAL A 324 10.57 8.94 -25.07
N GLY A 325 11.72 8.42 -24.63
CA GLY A 325 12.79 9.19 -24.01
C GLY A 325 12.58 9.42 -22.51
N SER A 326 13.02 10.55 -21.99
CA SER A 326 12.91 10.86 -20.55
C SER A 326 11.44 10.98 -20.10
N LEU A 327 11.09 10.23 -19.07
CA LEU A 327 9.82 10.25 -18.36
C LEU A 327 10.03 10.82 -16.97
N CYS A 328 9.23 11.83 -16.62
CA CYS A 328 9.17 12.38 -15.28
C CYS A 328 7.83 12.01 -14.65
N PHE A 329 7.84 11.09 -13.69
CA PHE A 329 6.66 10.70 -12.92
C PHE A 329 6.40 11.70 -11.83
N PHE A 330 5.12 12.04 -11.68
CA PHE A 330 4.68 13.04 -10.73
C PHE A 330 3.31 12.69 -10.15
N ARG A 331 3.07 13.16 -8.93
CA ARG A 331 1.77 13.13 -8.26
C ARG A 331 1.19 14.53 -8.21
N VAL A 332 -0.09 14.68 -8.57
CA VAL A 332 -0.81 15.96 -8.51
C VAL A 332 -1.48 16.12 -7.15
N TYR A 333 -1.22 17.24 -6.49
CA TYR A 333 -1.81 17.57 -5.18
C TYR A 333 -2.89 18.63 -5.25
N SER A 334 -2.89 19.49 -6.27
CA SER A 334 -3.93 20.49 -6.48
C SER A 334 -4.01 20.89 -7.94
N GLY A 335 -5.18 21.40 -8.33
CA GLY A 335 -5.48 21.87 -9.66
C GLY A 335 -5.55 20.75 -10.71
N LYS A 336 -5.27 21.13 -11.95
CA LYS A 336 -5.24 20.25 -13.10
C LYS A 336 -4.15 20.67 -14.08
N LEU A 337 -3.71 19.73 -14.90
CA LEU A 337 -2.70 19.96 -15.93
C LEU A 337 -3.13 19.35 -17.25
N ASP A 338 -3.22 20.19 -18.28
CA ASP A 338 -3.51 19.80 -19.65
C ASP A 338 -2.23 19.53 -20.44
N ALA A 339 -2.27 18.56 -21.35
CA ALA A 339 -1.21 18.34 -22.32
C ALA A 339 -1.06 19.55 -23.26
N GLY A 340 0.17 19.92 -23.60
CA GLY A 340 0.51 21.09 -24.41
C GLY A 340 0.67 22.39 -23.62
N SER A 341 0.40 22.39 -22.31
CA SER A 341 0.50 23.56 -21.44
C SER A 341 1.95 23.82 -20.93
N TYR A 342 2.09 24.78 -20.01
CA TYR A 342 3.35 25.14 -19.38
C TYR A 342 3.24 25.08 -17.87
N VAL A 343 4.26 24.55 -17.22
CA VAL A 343 4.42 24.52 -15.76
C VAL A 343 5.67 25.27 -15.36
N MET A 344 5.75 25.66 -14.09
CA MET A 344 6.96 26.24 -13.51
C MET A 344 7.60 25.23 -12.57
N ASN A 345 8.86 24.93 -12.78
CA ASN A 345 9.67 24.17 -11.82
C ASN A 345 9.99 25.10 -10.65
N ALA A 346 9.32 24.88 -9.51
CA ALA A 346 9.44 25.73 -8.33
C ALA A 346 10.87 25.79 -7.76
N SER A 347 11.65 24.70 -7.91
CA SER A 347 13.03 24.62 -7.40
C SER A 347 14.04 25.39 -8.25
N THR A 348 13.76 25.60 -9.54
CA THR A 348 14.69 26.28 -10.48
C THR A 348 14.15 27.60 -11.00
N GLY A 349 12.86 27.89 -10.81
CA GLY A 349 12.14 29.03 -11.37
C GLY A 349 11.91 28.96 -12.88
N LYS A 350 12.33 27.88 -13.55
CA LYS A 350 12.23 27.75 -15.01
C LYS A 350 10.82 27.33 -15.42
N LYS A 351 10.37 27.88 -16.55
CA LYS A 351 9.14 27.42 -17.22
C LYS A 351 9.48 26.23 -18.11
N GLU A 352 8.72 25.16 -17.96
CA GLU A 352 8.84 23.95 -18.76
C GLU A 352 7.54 23.69 -19.54
N ARG A 353 7.68 23.19 -20.77
CA ARG A 353 6.53 22.85 -21.60
C ARG A 353 6.15 21.40 -21.36
N VAL A 354 4.88 21.17 -21.04
CA VAL A 354 4.32 19.83 -20.90
C VAL A 354 3.85 19.38 -22.28
N GLY A 355 4.67 18.57 -22.96
CA GLY A 355 4.37 18.11 -24.31
C GLY A 355 3.25 17.06 -24.32
N ARG A 356 3.53 15.90 -23.71
CA ARG A 356 2.62 14.76 -23.62
C ARG A 356 2.52 14.28 -22.18
N LEU A 357 1.33 13.82 -21.83
CA LEU A 357 1.02 13.18 -20.56
C LEU A 357 0.74 11.70 -20.81
N LEU A 358 1.32 10.84 -19.99
CA LEU A 358 1.14 9.40 -20.06
C LEU A 358 0.62 8.88 -18.71
N GLN A 359 -0.42 8.06 -18.76
CA GLN A 359 -0.78 7.18 -17.66
C GLN A 359 -0.01 5.86 -17.81
N MET A 360 0.69 5.48 -16.74
CA MET A 360 1.54 4.30 -16.70
C MET A 360 0.77 3.12 -16.10
N HIS A 361 0.98 1.97 -16.73
CA HIS A 361 -0.01 0.92 -16.76
C HIS A 361 0.70 -0.43 -16.78
N ALA A 362 1.49 -0.72 -15.73
CA ALA A 362 2.54 -1.75 -15.75
C ALA A 362 3.45 -1.56 -16.98
N ASN A 363 3.27 -2.38 -18.01
CA ASN A 363 4.12 -2.41 -19.21
C ASN A 363 3.52 -1.64 -20.40
N SER A 364 2.27 -1.19 -20.32
CA SER A 364 1.63 -0.38 -21.35
C SER A 364 1.55 1.09 -20.95
N ARG A 365 1.28 1.95 -21.95
CA ARG A 365 1.24 3.39 -21.79
C ARG A 365 0.02 3.91 -22.51
N GLU A 366 -0.73 4.74 -21.82
CA GLU A 366 -1.89 5.41 -22.37
C GLU A 366 -1.62 6.91 -22.40
N GLU A 367 -1.73 7.51 -23.58
CA GLU A 367 -1.61 8.96 -23.71
C GLU A 367 -2.92 9.62 -23.27
N ILE A 368 -2.82 10.50 -22.28
CA ILE A 368 -3.95 11.19 -21.67
C ILE A 368 -3.89 12.69 -21.96
N LYS A 369 -5.04 13.36 -21.97
CA LYS A 369 -5.16 14.78 -22.31
C LYS A 369 -4.98 15.69 -21.11
N GLU A 370 -5.40 15.23 -19.93
CA GLU A 370 -5.37 15.98 -18.69
C GLU A 370 -5.07 15.05 -17.51
N VAL A 371 -4.55 15.62 -16.43
CA VAL A 371 -4.44 15.00 -15.11
C VAL A 371 -5.00 15.94 -14.05
N LYS A 372 -5.55 15.38 -12.98
CA LYS A 372 -6.29 16.11 -11.95
C LYS A 372 -5.69 15.88 -10.57
N ALA A 373 -6.11 16.68 -9.59
CA ALA A 373 -5.77 16.50 -8.18
C ALA A 373 -6.00 15.04 -7.73
N GLY A 374 -4.95 14.40 -7.20
CA GLY A 374 -4.96 12.99 -6.79
C GLY A 374 -4.35 12.02 -7.79
N ASP A 375 -4.21 12.40 -9.07
CA ASP A 375 -3.64 11.52 -10.09
C ASP A 375 -2.12 11.36 -9.97
N ILE A 376 -1.65 10.21 -10.48
CA ILE A 376 -0.24 9.90 -10.72
C ILE A 376 -0.07 9.64 -12.22
N ALA A 377 0.87 10.34 -12.84
CA ALA A 377 1.14 10.24 -14.27
C ALA A 377 2.62 10.53 -14.58
N ALA A 378 2.99 10.46 -15.86
CA ALA A 378 4.32 10.80 -16.36
C ALA A 378 4.27 11.88 -17.45
N ILE A 379 5.19 12.85 -17.37
CA ILE A 379 5.43 13.84 -18.45
C ILE A 379 6.60 13.34 -19.30
N VAL A 380 6.43 13.41 -20.62
CA VAL A 380 7.50 13.10 -21.57
C VAL A 380 8.35 14.33 -21.86
N GLY A 381 9.67 14.21 -21.70
CA GLY A 381 10.64 15.14 -22.27
C GLY A 381 10.88 16.44 -21.48
N LEU A 382 10.63 16.44 -20.17
CA LEU A 382 11.11 17.52 -19.30
C LEU A 382 12.64 17.57 -19.30
N LYS A 383 13.20 18.77 -19.26
CA LYS A 383 14.64 19.00 -19.45
C LYS A 383 15.41 19.15 -18.13
N GLY A 384 14.72 19.37 -17.01
CA GLY A 384 15.32 19.61 -15.70
C GLY A 384 15.66 21.09 -15.44
#